data_AF-A0A0W1DNB3-F1
#
_entry.id   AF-A0A0W1DNB3-F1
#
_cell.length_a   1.000
_cell.length_b   1.000
_cell.length_c   1.000
_cell.angle_alpha   90.00
_cell.angle_beta   90.00
_cell.angle_gamma   90.00
#
_symmetry.space_group_name_H-M   'P 1'
#
loop_
_entity.id
_entity.type
_entity.pdbx_description
1 polymer ?
#
loop_
_entity_poly.entity_id
_entity_poly.type
_entity_poly.pdbx_seq_one_letter_code
_entity_poly.pdbx_strand_id
1 'polypeptide(L)'
;MDDAPHDPAHIPAPGSYHWTPRLQREFLEAFATNGSVKISAAKVCMSPSAVYQLKQRPEGAAFKLGCAAALLIARGRLVDELLDRAIWGHDETTELQREDGRSFVKRRRIDSRLGLAMLARLDRMVETRARPGEEMLAQIVAGDWPGFLSLFDAFDVAAPDGAGPESADTEGHSAALALWLAARDNRANPLATLWRGTRIANEVTQISADSDAEPEAEPTPEEEAAAMTVWHDEEHDEWRTNFPPPEGFAGTEEGAFGEEAYERALAPEEEDAWEAAWAEAVAPLRQAGETARRAFFALPDPANDPAPEGMEARKSASG
;
A
#
# COMPACT_ATOMS: atom_id res chain seq x y z
N MET A 1 8.43 -53.08 -32.52
CA MET A 1 7.66 -52.43 -31.43
C MET A 1 7.88 -53.32 -30.23
N ASP A 2 8.85 -52.96 -29.39
CA ASP A 2 9.15 -53.66 -28.15
C ASP A 2 8.09 -53.28 -27.11
N ASP A 3 7.22 -54.24 -26.80
CA ASP A 3 6.22 -54.15 -25.74
C ASP A 3 6.79 -54.82 -24.48
N ALA A 4 7.87 -54.23 -23.96
CA ALA A 4 8.43 -54.63 -22.67
C ALA A 4 7.64 -53.90 -21.57
N PRO A 5 7.21 -54.60 -20.49
CA PRO A 5 6.52 -53.96 -19.39
C PRO A 5 7.41 -52.87 -18.80
N HIS A 6 6.88 -51.64 -18.75
CA HIS A 6 7.53 -50.50 -18.13
C HIS A 6 7.85 -50.84 -16.66
N ASP A 7 9.09 -51.22 -16.37
CA ASP A 7 9.56 -51.49 -15.02
C ASP A 7 9.67 -50.15 -14.27
N PRO A 8 8.82 -49.89 -13.25
CA PRO A 8 8.86 -48.65 -12.49
C PRO A 8 10.18 -48.47 -11.71
N ALA A 9 11.04 -49.49 -11.64
CA ALA A 9 12.37 -49.41 -11.06
C ALA A 9 13.37 -48.60 -11.92
N HIS A 10 13.02 -48.27 -13.17
CA HIS A 10 13.87 -47.46 -14.05
C HIS A 10 13.68 -45.95 -13.91
N ILE A 11 12.81 -45.49 -13.00
CA ILE A 11 12.75 -44.08 -12.59
C ILE A 11 14.04 -43.80 -11.79
N PRO A 12 14.94 -42.93 -12.26
CA PRO A 12 16.15 -42.60 -11.52
C PRO A 12 15.75 -42.11 -10.13
N ALA A 13 16.27 -42.77 -9.09
CA ALA A 13 16.06 -42.32 -7.72
C ALA A 13 16.51 -40.85 -7.62
N PRO A 14 15.71 -39.95 -7.02
CA PRO A 14 16.09 -38.55 -6.87
C PRO A 14 17.49 -38.45 -6.27
N GLY A 15 18.32 -37.55 -6.81
CA GLY A 15 19.63 -37.23 -6.27
C GLY A 15 19.49 -36.80 -4.82
N SER A 16 19.84 -37.70 -3.90
CA SER A 16 19.79 -37.58 -2.45
C SER A 16 18.40 -37.34 -1.83
N TYR A 17 18.03 -38.17 -0.85
CA TYR A 17 16.77 -38.05 -0.08
C TYR A 17 16.93 -37.09 1.12
N HIS A 18 17.79 -36.07 1.00
CA HIS A 18 18.10 -35.13 2.07
C HIS A 18 17.81 -33.69 1.64
N TRP A 19 17.45 -32.85 2.61
CA TRP A 19 17.18 -31.43 2.36
C TRP A 19 18.48 -30.68 2.09
N THR A 20 18.70 -30.24 0.85
CA THR A 20 19.75 -29.28 0.50
C THR A 20 19.22 -27.85 0.53
N PRO A 21 20.09 -26.82 0.67
CA PRO A 21 19.67 -25.42 0.59
C PRO A 21 18.94 -25.09 -0.72
N ARG A 22 19.40 -25.63 -1.86
CA ARG A 22 18.69 -25.51 -3.15
C ARG A 22 17.27 -26.07 -3.12
N LEU A 23 17.06 -27.29 -2.59
CA LEU A 23 15.71 -27.87 -2.47
C LEU A 23 14.82 -27.06 -1.51
N GLN A 24 15.40 -26.50 -0.45
CA GLN A 24 14.68 -25.59 0.46
C GLN A 24 14.23 -24.33 -0.29
N ARG A 25 15.12 -23.70 -1.08
CA ARG A 25 14.79 -22.55 -1.93
C ARG A 25 13.67 -22.86 -2.92
N GLU A 26 13.81 -23.94 -3.69
CA GLU A 26 12.83 -24.35 -4.70
C GLU A 26 11.45 -24.64 -4.07
N PHE A 27 11.43 -25.25 -2.87
CA PHE A 27 10.20 -25.45 -2.11
C PHE A 27 9.58 -24.13 -1.68
N LEU A 28 10.37 -23.21 -1.12
CA LEU A 28 9.89 -21.94 -0.60
C LEU A 28 9.30 -21.06 -1.71
N GLU A 29 9.94 -21.03 -2.88
CA GLU A 29 9.45 -20.31 -4.06
C GLU A 29 8.13 -20.89 -4.56
N ALA A 30 8.03 -22.22 -4.64
CA ALA A 30 6.78 -22.89 -4.99
C ALA A 30 5.69 -22.60 -3.96
N PHE A 31 6.02 -22.64 -2.67
CA PHE A 31 5.07 -22.44 -1.59
C PHE A 31 4.56 -20.99 -1.52
N ALA A 32 5.43 -20.01 -1.79
CA ALA A 32 5.01 -18.61 -1.93
C ALA A 32 4.09 -18.40 -3.13
N THR A 33 4.24 -19.20 -4.19
CA THR A 33 3.40 -19.11 -5.39
C THR A 33 2.02 -19.75 -5.20
N ASN A 34 1.94 -20.92 -4.56
CA ASN A 34 0.70 -21.73 -4.53
C ASN A 34 0.05 -21.87 -3.14
N GLY A 35 0.75 -21.56 -2.04
CA GLY A 35 0.24 -21.66 -0.68
C GLY A 35 -0.05 -23.08 -0.17
N SER A 36 0.32 -24.11 -0.92
CA SER A 36 0.06 -25.53 -0.61
C SER A 36 1.35 -26.30 -0.35
N VAL A 37 1.49 -26.77 0.90
CA VAL A 37 2.62 -27.62 1.31
C VAL A 37 2.67 -28.90 0.47
N LYS A 38 1.51 -29.49 0.15
CA LYS A 38 1.44 -30.74 -0.60
C LYS A 38 1.96 -30.58 -2.03
N ILE A 39 1.52 -29.53 -2.73
CA ILE A 39 1.94 -29.25 -4.11
C ILE A 39 3.42 -28.89 -4.14
N SER A 40 3.85 -28.04 -3.21
CA SER A 40 5.24 -27.57 -3.14
C SER A 40 6.22 -28.69 -2.76
N ALA A 41 5.86 -29.56 -1.81
CA ALA A 41 6.66 -30.72 -1.45
C ALA A 41 6.81 -31.70 -2.62
N ALA A 42 5.72 -31.95 -3.35
CA ALA A 42 5.76 -32.81 -4.53
C ALA A 42 6.68 -32.25 -5.63
N LYS A 43 6.74 -30.93 -5.81
CA LYS A 43 7.62 -30.27 -6.80
C LYS A 43 9.11 -30.53 -6.52
N VAL A 44 9.51 -30.61 -5.26
CA VAL A 44 10.89 -30.90 -4.85
C VAL A 44 11.11 -32.37 -4.48
N CYS A 45 10.21 -33.25 -4.91
CA CYS A 45 10.27 -34.70 -4.63
C CYS A 45 10.34 -35.06 -3.13
N MET A 46 9.80 -34.21 -2.24
CA MET A 46 9.73 -34.43 -0.80
C MET A 46 8.32 -34.81 -0.34
N SER A 47 8.23 -35.52 0.77
CA SER A 47 6.94 -35.77 1.42
C SER A 47 6.50 -34.57 2.27
N PRO A 48 5.19 -34.32 2.46
CA PRO A 48 4.73 -33.31 3.41
C PRO A 48 5.25 -33.52 4.83
N SER A 49 5.40 -34.78 5.25
CA SER A 49 5.97 -35.12 6.56
C SER A 49 7.42 -34.64 6.69
N ALA A 50 8.25 -34.81 5.65
CA ALA A 50 9.63 -34.34 5.64
C ALA A 50 9.75 -32.82 5.78
N VAL A 51 8.79 -32.05 5.22
CA VAL A 51 8.71 -30.59 5.40
C VAL A 51 8.49 -30.25 6.88
N TYR A 52 7.50 -30.88 7.52
CA TYR A 52 7.21 -30.62 8.93
C TYR A 52 8.35 -31.05 9.86
N GLN A 53 9.04 -32.16 9.55
CA GLN A 53 10.23 -32.59 10.30
C GLN A 53 11.36 -31.57 10.20
N LEU A 54 11.66 -31.05 9.01
CA LEU A 54 12.68 -30.00 8.85
C LEU A 54 12.30 -28.74 9.64
N LYS A 55 11.03 -28.32 9.62
CA LYS A 55 10.58 -27.14 10.39
C LYS A 55 10.75 -27.26 11.90
N GLN A 56 10.80 -28.48 12.44
CA GLN A 56 10.96 -28.72 13.89
C GLN A 56 12.42 -28.80 14.32
N ARG A 57 13.32 -28.99 13.36
CA ARG A 57 14.76 -29.12 13.57
C ARG A 57 15.41 -27.74 13.74
N PRO A 58 16.44 -27.60 14.59
CA PRO A 58 17.18 -26.35 14.72
C PRO A 58 17.86 -25.95 13.40
N GLU A 59 18.32 -26.93 12.61
CA GLU A 59 18.89 -26.70 11.28
C GLU A 59 17.88 -26.09 10.30
N GLY A 60 16.58 -26.29 10.54
CA GLY A 60 15.49 -25.77 9.71
C GLY A 60 14.92 -24.43 10.19
N ALA A 61 15.59 -23.70 11.08
CA ALA A 61 15.09 -22.42 11.60
C ALA A 61 14.85 -21.38 10.48
N ALA A 62 15.82 -21.23 9.57
CA ALA A 62 15.69 -20.37 8.39
C ALA A 62 14.51 -20.80 7.51
N PHE A 63 14.42 -22.11 7.24
CA PHE A 63 13.34 -22.69 6.44
C PHE A 63 11.96 -22.49 7.06
N LYS A 64 11.85 -22.64 8.40
CA LYS A 64 10.61 -22.41 9.15
C LYS A 64 10.14 -20.97 9.01
N LEU A 65 11.04 -20.00 9.15
CA LEU A 65 10.74 -18.57 8.95
C LEU A 65 10.35 -18.29 7.49
N GLY A 66 11.09 -18.85 6.53
CA GLY A 66 10.76 -18.77 5.12
C GLY A 66 9.37 -19.32 4.81
N CYS A 67 8.96 -20.43 5.42
CA CYS A 67 7.62 -20.97 5.27
C CYS A 67 6.54 -20.02 5.80
N ALA A 68 6.79 -19.36 6.93
CA ALA A 68 5.85 -18.39 7.49
C ALA A 68 5.71 -17.15 6.60
N ALA A 69 6.82 -16.64 6.07
CA ALA A 69 6.83 -15.53 5.13
C ALA A 69 6.19 -15.87 3.78
N ALA A 70 6.51 -17.04 3.21
CA ALA A 70 5.91 -17.55 1.99
C ALA A 70 4.38 -17.66 2.11
N LEU A 71 3.86 -18.01 3.29
CA LEU A 71 2.42 -18.03 3.53
C LEU A 71 1.79 -16.63 3.46
N LEU A 72 2.49 -15.58 3.92
CA LEU A 72 2.05 -14.20 3.77
C LEU A 72 2.04 -13.76 2.30
N ILE A 73 3.04 -14.18 1.52
CA ILE A 73 3.13 -13.88 0.08
C ILE A 73 2.02 -14.61 -0.70
N ALA A 74 1.82 -15.90 -0.41
CA ALA A 74 0.81 -16.74 -1.05
C ALA A 74 -0.64 -16.25 -0.83
N ARG A 75 -0.85 -15.31 0.10
CA ARG A 75 -2.13 -14.62 0.30
C ARG A 75 -2.67 -14.03 -1.01
N GLY A 76 -1.83 -13.43 -1.85
CA GLY A 76 -2.25 -12.87 -3.14
C GLY A 76 -2.94 -13.92 -4.02
N ARG A 77 -2.37 -15.13 -4.10
CA ARG A 77 -2.97 -16.24 -4.84
C ARG A 77 -4.32 -16.66 -4.26
N LEU A 78 -4.48 -16.63 -2.94
CA LEU A 78 -5.77 -16.92 -2.29
C LEU A 78 -6.83 -15.88 -2.65
N VAL A 79 -6.46 -14.60 -2.78
CA VAL A 79 -7.37 -13.53 -3.23
C VAL A 79 -7.87 -13.82 -4.64
N ASP A 80 -6.96 -14.06 -5.58
CA ASP A 80 -7.31 -14.35 -6.99
C ASP A 80 -8.29 -15.54 -7.08
N GLU A 81 -7.97 -16.60 -6.35
CA GLU A 81 -8.70 -17.86 -6.34
C GLU A 81 -10.09 -17.73 -5.67
N LEU A 82 -10.25 -16.82 -4.70
CA LEU A 82 -11.57 -16.48 -4.13
C LEU A 82 -12.37 -15.56 -5.03
N LEU A 83 -11.71 -14.62 -5.72
CA LEU A 83 -12.34 -13.73 -6.69
C LEU A 83 -12.90 -14.53 -7.88
N ASP A 84 -12.10 -15.44 -8.43
CA ASP A 84 -12.53 -16.35 -9.50
C ASP A 84 -13.77 -17.15 -9.08
N ARG A 85 -13.80 -17.64 -7.83
CA ARG A 85 -14.99 -18.35 -7.30
C ARG A 85 -16.20 -17.45 -7.12
N ALA A 86 -16.00 -16.18 -6.76
CA ALA A 86 -17.09 -15.23 -6.62
C ALA A 86 -17.72 -14.89 -7.98
N ILE A 87 -16.90 -14.84 -9.04
CA ILE A 87 -17.34 -14.55 -10.42
C ILE A 87 -18.00 -15.77 -11.06
N TRP A 88 -17.34 -16.94 -11.01
CA TRP A 88 -17.73 -18.13 -11.77
C TRP A 88 -18.49 -19.18 -10.96
N GLY A 89 -18.55 -19.05 -9.62
CA GLY A 89 -19.04 -20.09 -8.73
C GLY A 89 -17.95 -21.10 -8.36
N HIS A 90 -18.33 -22.21 -7.72
CA HIS A 90 -17.39 -23.28 -7.36
C HIS A 90 -17.91 -24.65 -7.77
N ASP A 91 -17.00 -25.52 -8.20
CA ASP A 91 -17.33 -26.89 -8.57
C ASP A 91 -17.54 -27.77 -7.32
N GLU A 92 -18.63 -28.53 -7.31
CA GLU A 92 -18.84 -29.63 -6.36
C GLU A 92 -18.48 -30.96 -7.04
N THR A 93 -17.35 -31.56 -6.67
CA THR A 93 -16.99 -32.88 -7.20
C THR A 93 -17.77 -33.96 -6.45
N THR A 94 -18.53 -34.76 -7.20
CA THR A 94 -19.26 -35.92 -6.67
C THR A 94 -18.69 -37.20 -7.28
N GLU A 95 -17.92 -37.95 -6.50
CA GLU A 95 -17.39 -39.26 -6.90
C GLU A 95 -18.42 -40.34 -6.53
N LEU A 96 -18.91 -41.09 -7.52
CA LEU A 96 -19.79 -42.24 -7.29
C LEU A 96 -18.96 -43.51 -7.32
N GLN A 97 -18.70 -44.09 -6.14
CA GLN A 97 -18.03 -45.38 -6.03
C GLN A 97 -19.08 -46.48 -5.97
N ARG A 98 -19.03 -47.41 -6.92
CA ARG A 98 -19.91 -48.58 -6.97
C ARG A 98 -19.09 -49.81 -6.59
N GLU A 99 -19.45 -50.44 -5.49
CA GLU A 99 -18.85 -51.68 -4.99
C GLU A 99 -19.98 -52.62 -4.55
N ASP A 100 -19.99 -53.85 -5.05
CA ASP A 100 -20.91 -54.94 -4.67
C ASP A 100 -22.36 -54.53 -4.36
N GLY A 101 -23.03 -53.93 -5.35
CA GLY A 101 -24.45 -53.58 -5.26
C GLY A 101 -24.77 -52.38 -4.36
N ARG A 102 -23.76 -51.70 -3.80
CA ARG A 102 -23.90 -50.44 -3.04
C ARG A 102 -23.19 -49.32 -3.79
N SER A 103 -23.85 -48.16 -3.91
CA SER A 103 -23.24 -46.94 -4.44
C SER A 103 -23.00 -45.95 -3.31
N PHE A 104 -21.73 -45.59 -3.09
CA PHE A 104 -21.35 -44.50 -2.20
C PHE A 104 -21.16 -43.23 -3.02
N VAL A 105 -21.74 -42.14 -2.53
CA VAL A 105 -21.60 -40.81 -3.13
C VAL A 105 -20.68 -39.99 -2.24
N LYS A 106 -19.46 -39.72 -2.70
CA LYS A 106 -18.51 -38.85 -2.00
C LYS A 106 -18.55 -37.47 -2.64
N ARG A 107 -19.18 -36.53 -1.93
CA ARG A 107 -19.24 -35.13 -2.34
C ARG A 107 -18.15 -34.32 -1.63
N ARG A 108 -17.29 -33.64 -2.40
CA ARG A 108 -16.25 -32.74 -1.90
C ARG A 108 -16.66 -31.30 -2.23
N ARG A 109 -16.99 -30.52 -1.19
CA ARG A 109 -17.30 -29.10 -1.31
C ARG A 109 -16.13 -28.28 -0.76
N ILE A 110 -15.66 -27.31 -1.53
CA ILE A 110 -14.68 -26.33 -1.07
C ILE A 110 -15.46 -25.20 -0.40
N ASP A 111 -15.24 -24.97 0.90
CA ASP A 111 -15.95 -23.94 1.65
C ASP A 111 -15.31 -22.56 1.47
N SER A 112 -15.97 -21.68 0.71
CA SER A 112 -15.52 -20.30 0.49
C SER A 112 -15.44 -19.49 1.79
N ARG A 113 -16.22 -19.85 2.82
CA ARG A 113 -16.18 -19.16 4.14
C ARG A 113 -14.86 -19.42 4.85
N LEU A 114 -14.33 -20.64 4.73
CA LEU A 114 -13.00 -20.98 5.27
C LEU A 114 -11.92 -20.16 4.56
N GLY A 115 -12.01 -20.03 3.23
CA GLY A 115 -11.08 -19.21 2.45
C GLY A 115 -11.12 -17.74 2.87
N LEU A 116 -12.30 -17.14 3.00
CA LEU A 116 -12.47 -15.76 3.50
C LEU A 116 -11.92 -15.57 4.91
N ALA A 117 -12.17 -16.52 5.83
CA ALA A 117 -11.65 -16.44 7.19
C ALA A 117 -10.12 -16.54 7.24
N MET A 118 -9.51 -17.39 6.39
CA MET A 118 -8.07 -17.47 6.24
C MET A 118 -7.48 -16.19 5.64
N LEU A 119 -8.12 -15.63 4.62
CA LEU A 119 -7.71 -14.38 3.99
C LEU A 119 -7.73 -13.23 5.00
N ALA A 120 -8.83 -13.04 5.73
CA ALA A 120 -8.95 -12.00 6.76
C ALA A 120 -7.87 -12.12 7.86
N ARG A 121 -7.47 -13.35 8.22
CA ARG A 121 -6.37 -13.57 9.15
C ARG A 121 -5.03 -13.15 8.54
N LEU A 122 -4.76 -13.52 7.29
CA LEU A 122 -3.51 -13.18 6.60
C LEU A 122 -3.42 -11.68 6.29
N ASP A 123 -4.53 -11.02 5.97
CA ASP A 123 -4.61 -9.56 5.83
C ASP A 123 -4.19 -8.87 7.12
N ARG A 124 -4.79 -9.26 8.24
CA ARG A 124 -4.40 -8.75 9.57
C ARG A 124 -2.92 -9.00 9.89
N MET A 125 -2.38 -10.16 9.51
CA MET A 125 -0.96 -10.48 9.73
C MET A 125 0.00 -9.68 8.85
N VAL A 126 -0.45 -9.03 7.78
CA VAL A 126 0.38 -8.16 6.93
C VAL A 126 0.20 -6.69 7.30
N GLU A 127 -1.04 -6.27 7.58
CA GLU A 127 -1.39 -4.89 7.93
C GLU A 127 -0.93 -4.52 9.34
N THR A 128 -1.06 -5.45 10.30
CA THR A 128 -0.64 -5.22 11.67
C THR A 128 0.79 -5.69 11.88
N ARG A 129 1.67 -4.77 12.27
CA ARG A 129 3.03 -5.14 12.67
C ARG A 129 2.99 -6.17 13.80
N ALA A 130 3.67 -7.28 13.60
CA ALA A 130 3.74 -8.33 14.60
C ALA A 130 4.57 -7.88 15.82
N ARG A 131 4.22 -8.41 16.99
CA ARG A 131 5.03 -8.23 18.21
C ARG A 131 6.39 -8.92 18.05
N PRO A 132 7.42 -8.51 18.82
CA PRO A 132 8.72 -9.18 18.79
C PRO A 132 8.59 -10.70 18.93
N GLY A 133 9.11 -11.44 17.95
CA GLY A 133 8.96 -12.90 17.84
C GLY A 133 9.07 -13.38 16.39
N GLU A 134 8.82 -14.68 16.16
CA GLU A 134 8.94 -15.30 14.83
C GLU A 134 8.02 -14.66 13.77
N GLU A 135 6.84 -14.17 14.18
CA GLU A 135 5.89 -13.50 13.28
C GLU A 135 6.46 -12.19 12.71
N MET A 136 7.16 -11.41 13.53
CA MET A 136 7.85 -10.19 13.10
C MET A 136 8.96 -10.52 12.09
N LEU A 137 9.73 -11.58 12.36
CA LEU A 137 10.78 -12.03 11.44
C LEU A 137 10.19 -12.50 10.11
N ALA A 138 9.05 -13.20 10.13
CA ALA A 138 8.34 -13.61 8.92
C ALA A 138 7.85 -12.41 8.09
N GLN A 139 7.38 -11.33 8.73
CA GLN A 139 7.03 -10.08 8.04
C GLN A 139 8.24 -9.41 7.38
N ILE A 140 9.38 -9.34 8.09
CA ILE A 140 10.63 -8.79 7.55
C ILE A 140 11.09 -9.61 6.34
N VAL A 141 11.06 -10.93 6.45
CA VAL A 141 11.42 -11.85 5.36
C VAL A 141 10.47 -11.69 4.16
N ALA A 142 9.17 -11.51 4.40
CA ALA A 142 8.21 -11.28 3.31
C ALA A 142 8.45 -9.94 2.59
N GLY A 143 8.93 -8.91 3.30
CA GLY A 143 9.25 -7.60 2.73
C GLY A 143 10.44 -7.58 1.77
N ASP A 144 11.47 -8.40 2.02
CA ASP A 144 12.59 -8.62 1.10
C ASP A 144 12.76 -10.10 0.76
N TRP A 145 11.72 -10.65 0.11
CA TRP A 145 11.68 -12.05 -0.28
C TRP A 145 12.86 -12.48 -1.18
N PRO A 146 13.24 -11.73 -2.24
CA PRO A 146 14.38 -12.10 -3.08
C PRO A 146 15.72 -12.07 -2.31
N GLY A 147 15.92 -11.08 -1.45
CA GLY A 147 17.11 -10.99 -0.60
C GLY A 147 17.20 -12.14 0.39
N PHE A 148 16.07 -12.61 0.92
CA PHE A 148 16.03 -13.79 1.79
C PHE A 148 16.34 -15.09 1.03
N LEU A 149 15.74 -15.30 -0.15
CA LEU A 149 16.02 -16.49 -0.97
C LEU A 149 17.50 -16.59 -1.38
N SER A 150 18.16 -15.44 -1.59
CA SER A 150 19.59 -15.38 -1.91
C SER A 150 20.49 -15.95 -0.81
N LEU A 151 20.02 -16.03 0.45
CA LEU A 151 20.75 -16.70 1.52
C LEU A 151 20.90 -18.20 1.22
N PHE A 152 19.86 -18.85 0.69
CA PHE A 152 19.90 -20.27 0.36
C PHE A 152 20.85 -20.58 -0.79
N ASP A 153 21.07 -19.63 -1.70
CA ASP A 153 22.08 -19.78 -2.76
C ASP A 153 23.49 -19.72 -2.19
N ALA A 154 23.75 -18.79 -1.27
CA ALA A 154 25.03 -18.71 -0.58
C ALA A 154 25.31 -19.98 0.26
N PHE A 155 24.26 -20.52 0.88
CA PHE A 155 24.31 -21.79 1.62
C PHE A 155 24.59 -22.99 0.72
N ASP A 156 23.99 -23.04 -0.47
CA ASP A 156 24.21 -24.09 -1.45
C ASP A 156 25.66 -24.10 -1.96
N VAL A 157 26.24 -22.92 -2.20
CA VAL A 157 27.65 -22.76 -2.57
C VAL A 157 28.59 -23.23 -1.47
N ALA A 158 28.22 -23.02 -0.20
CA ALA A 158 29.01 -23.46 0.96
C ALA A 158 28.92 -24.97 1.24
N ALA A 159 27.82 -25.62 0.81
CA ALA A 159 27.55 -27.03 1.05
C ALA A 159 27.04 -27.74 -0.23
N PRO A 160 27.90 -27.94 -1.25
CA PRO A 160 27.51 -28.55 -2.51
C PRO A 160 27.09 -30.02 -2.35
N ASP A 161 26.30 -30.51 -3.31
CA ASP A 161 25.76 -31.87 -3.34
C ASP A 161 26.86 -32.92 -3.02
N GLY A 162 26.70 -33.62 -1.89
CA GLY A 162 27.63 -34.66 -1.41
C GLY A 162 28.37 -34.34 -0.11
N ALA A 163 28.28 -33.11 0.39
CA ALA A 163 28.72 -32.76 1.74
C ALA A 163 27.78 -33.41 2.77
N GLY A 164 28.30 -34.34 3.59
CA GLY A 164 27.49 -35.02 4.61
C GLY A 164 26.91 -34.03 5.64
N PRO A 165 25.83 -34.41 6.36
CA PRO A 165 25.15 -33.55 7.34
C PRO A 165 26.06 -33.03 8.47
N GLU A 166 27.25 -33.61 8.64
CA GLU A 166 28.26 -33.21 9.63
C GLU A 166 29.12 -32.01 9.20
N SER A 167 29.02 -31.55 7.95
CA SER A 167 29.77 -30.41 7.40
C SER A 167 28.92 -29.16 7.14
N ALA A 168 27.60 -29.24 7.35
CA ALA A 168 26.74 -28.07 7.28
C ALA A 168 26.97 -27.20 8.51
N ASP A 169 27.71 -26.11 8.35
CA ASP A 169 27.96 -25.09 9.37
C ASP A 169 26.63 -24.40 9.77
N THR A 170 25.80 -25.12 10.53
CA THR A 170 24.45 -24.72 10.94
C THR A 170 24.47 -23.43 11.74
N GLU A 171 25.56 -23.24 12.49
CA GLU A 171 25.83 -22.02 13.25
C GLU A 171 26.11 -20.85 12.29
N GLY A 172 26.90 -21.07 11.23
CA GLY A 172 27.11 -20.10 10.14
C GLY A 172 25.82 -19.70 9.41
N HIS A 173 24.93 -20.65 9.11
CA HIS A 173 23.63 -20.37 8.47
C HIS A 173 22.72 -19.52 9.37
N SER A 174 22.68 -19.87 10.66
CA SER A 174 21.90 -19.14 11.66
C SER A 174 22.45 -17.73 11.89
N ALA A 175 23.78 -17.58 11.92
CA ALA A 175 24.45 -16.29 12.04
C ALA A 175 24.21 -15.40 10.81
N ALA A 176 24.31 -15.95 9.61
CA ALA A 176 24.02 -15.23 8.37
C ALA A 176 22.57 -14.73 8.32
N LEU A 177 21.62 -15.56 8.73
CA LEU A 177 20.22 -15.15 8.86
C LEU A 177 20.04 -14.06 9.92
N ALA A 178 20.67 -14.20 11.08
CA ALA A 178 20.60 -13.20 12.14
C ALA A 178 21.15 -11.84 11.69
N LEU A 179 22.28 -11.82 10.98
CA LEU A 179 22.85 -10.60 10.39
C LEU A 179 21.94 -10.01 9.31
N TRP A 180 21.38 -10.85 8.44
CA TRP A 180 20.45 -10.43 7.38
C TRP A 180 19.20 -9.78 7.96
N LEU A 181 18.63 -10.38 9.02
CA LEU A 181 17.47 -9.86 9.75
C LEU A 181 17.82 -8.57 10.50
N ALA A 182 18.97 -8.51 11.19
CA ALA A 182 19.42 -7.33 11.92
C ALA A 182 19.62 -6.12 10.99
N ALA A 183 20.14 -6.34 9.78
CA ALA A 183 20.29 -5.29 8.78
C ALA A 183 18.94 -4.77 8.21
N ARG A 184 17.86 -5.53 8.39
CA ARG A 184 16.51 -5.24 7.85
C ARG A 184 15.48 -4.92 8.93
N ASP A 185 15.87 -5.02 10.22
CA ASP A 185 15.04 -4.62 11.36
C ASP A 185 14.95 -3.10 11.44
N ASN A 186 14.11 -2.51 10.58
CA ASN A 186 13.85 -1.07 10.58
C ASN A 186 12.72 -0.76 11.56
N ARG A 187 13.06 -0.71 12.86
CA ARG A 187 12.10 -0.48 13.95
C ARG A 187 11.26 0.80 13.79
N ALA A 188 11.72 1.75 13.00
CA ALA A 188 11.08 3.07 12.83
C ALA A 188 10.15 3.23 11.60
N ASN A 189 10.15 2.34 10.60
CA ASN A 189 9.31 2.58 9.41
C ASN A 189 8.83 1.28 8.72
N PRO A 190 7.54 0.89 8.87
CA PRO A 190 6.98 -0.30 8.23
C PRO A 190 6.82 -0.19 6.71
N LEU A 191 6.71 1.04 6.15
CA LEU A 191 6.63 1.30 4.71
C LEU A 191 7.99 1.19 4.01
N ALA A 192 9.09 1.47 4.73
CA ALA A 192 10.45 1.37 4.19
C ALA A 192 10.85 -0.06 3.79
N THR A 193 10.13 -1.08 4.23
CA THR A 193 10.31 -2.49 3.83
C THR A 193 9.52 -2.84 2.56
N LEU A 194 8.37 -2.22 2.32
CA LEU A 194 7.58 -2.45 1.10
C LEU A 194 8.17 -1.69 -0.11
N TRP A 195 8.98 -0.66 0.16
CA TRP A 195 9.41 0.32 -0.85
C TRP A 195 10.91 0.27 -1.15
N ARG A 196 11.68 -0.67 -0.57
CA ARG A 196 13.10 -0.80 -0.90
C ARG A 196 13.38 -1.98 -1.80
N GLY A 197 14.02 -1.70 -2.93
CA GLY A 197 14.58 -2.71 -3.83
C GLY A 197 13.78 -2.98 -5.11
N THR A 198 12.61 -2.37 -5.29
CA THR A 198 11.95 -2.36 -6.60
C THR A 198 12.31 -1.08 -7.35
N ARG A 199 12.51 -1.20 -8.67
CA ARG A 199 12.80 -0.03 -9.51
C ARG A 199 11.74 1.06 -9.33
N ILE A 200 10.45 0.68 -9.30
CA ILE A 200 9.33 1.61 -9.14
C ILE A 200 9.41 2.36 -7.81
N ALA A 201 9.71 1.68 -6.71
CA ALA A 201 9.79 2.35 -5.41
C ALA A 201 11.04 3.25 -5.28
N ASN A 202 12.16 2.87 -5.91
CA ASN A 202 13.31 3.77 -6.04
C ASN A 202 12.97 5.02 -6.87
N GLU A 203 12.23 4.87 -7.97
CA GLU A 203 11.80 5.99 -8.82
C GLU A 203 10.79 6.88 -8.10
N VAL A 204 9.82 6.32 -7.38
CA VAL A 204 8.88 7.09 -6.54
C VAL A 204 9.62 7.82 -5.42
N THR A 205 10.62 7.18 -4.79
CA THR A 205 11.46 7.85 -3.78
C THR A 205 12.29 8.97 -4.39
N GLN A 206 12.82 8.80 -5.62
CA GLN A 206 13.54 9.87 -6.33
C GLN A 206 12.61 11.03 -6.68
N ILE A 207 11.40 10.74 -7.18
CA ILE A 207 10.38 11.76 -7.47
C ILE A 207 9.96 12.50 -6.19
N SER A 208 9.82 11.79 -5.06
CA SER A 208 9.51 12.40 -3.77
C SER A 208 10.69 13.16 -3.16
N ALA A 209 11.92 12.69 -3.33
CA ALA A 209 13.13 13.36 -2.85
C ALA A 209 13.46 14.62 -3.67
N ASP A 210 13.13 14.65 -4.96
CA ASP A 210 13.17 15.87 -5.78
C ASP A 210 12.04 16.85 -5.42
N SER A 211 11.08 16.43 -4.59
CA SER A 211 9.98 17.24 -4.06
C SER A 211 10.20 17.71 -2.61
N ASP A 212 11.33 17.34 -1.98
CA ASP A 212 11.72 17.97 -0.71
C ASP A 212 12.10 19.42 -1.02
N ALA A 213 11.12 20.30 -0.87
CA ALA A 213 11.35 21.72 -0.72
C ALA A 213 12.43 21.89 0.36
N GLU A 214 13.47 22.65 0.03
CA GLU A 214 14.47 23.08 1.01
C GLU A 214 13.75 23.60 2.27
N PRO A 215 14.28 23.36 3.48
CA PRO A 215 13.64 23.83 4.70
C PRO A 215 13.32 25.31 4.55
N GLU A 216 12.03 25.63 4.50
CA GLU A 216 11.55 27.01 4.36
C GLU A 216 12.21 27.81 5.49
N ALA A 217 13.02 28.81 5.10
CA ALA A 217 13.56 29.76 6.05
C ALA A 217 12.36 30.35 6.81
N GLU A 218 12.48 30.50 8.14
CA GLU A 218 11.45 31.18 8.93
C GLU A 218 11.07 32.48 8.21
N PRO A 219 9.79 32.65 7.86
CA PRO A 219 9.36 33.76 7.01
C PRO A 219 9.74 35.07 7.70
N THR A 220 10.18 36.04 6.90
CA THR A 220 10.43 37.37 7.44
C THR A 220 9.11 37.99 7.91
N PRO A 221 9.13 38.93 8.89
CA PRO A 221 7.90 39.59 9.34
C PRO A 221 7.11 40.29 8.22
N GLU A 222 7.79 40.71 7.14
CA GLU A 222 7.15 41.30 5.96
C GLU A 222 6.41 40.24 5.13
N GLU A 223 6.93 39.02 5.05
CA GLU A 223 6.29 37.88 4.36
C GLU A 223 5.11 37.34 5.17
N GLU A 224 5.23 37.25 6.50
CA GLU A 224 4.12 36.88 7.38
C GLU A 224 2.96 37.88 7.25
N ALA A 225 3.26 39.19 7.25
CA ALA A 225 2.25 40.22 7.06
C ALA A 225 1.57 40.15 5.68
N ALA A 226 2.30 39.78 4.63
CA ALA A 226 1.74 39.60 3.28
C ALA A 226 0.87 38.33 3.15
N ALA A 227 1.09 37.33 4.01
CA ALA A 227 0.32 36.10 4.06
C ALA A 227 -0.96 36.22 4.90
N MET A 228 -1.10 37.28 5.71
CA MET A 228 -2.32 37.55 6.46
C MET A 228 -3.52 37.74 5.53
N THR A 229 -4.65 37.17 5.90
CA THR A 229 -5.85 37.09 5.05
C THR A 229 -7.13 37.14 5.87
N VAL A 230 -8.24 37.34 5.18
CA VAL A 230 -9.60 37.22 5.71
C VAL A 230 -10.21 35.92 5.20
N TRP A 231 -10.90 35.18 6.05
CA TRP A 231 -11.59 33.94 5.68
C TRP A 231 -12.94 33.82 6.40
N HIS A 232 -13.83 32.97 5.86
CA HIS A 232 -15.11 32.67 6.48
C HIS A 232 -14.99 31.44 7.36
N ASP A 233 -15.37 31.54 8.63
CA ASP A 233 -15.47 30.39 9.52
C ASP A 233 -16.86 29.77 9.38
N GLU A 234 -16.89 28.53 8.88
CA GLU A 234 -18.14 27.78 8.71
C GLU A 234 -18.75 27.29 10.04
N GLU A 235 -17.96 27.13 11.10
CA GLU A 235 -18.45 26.64 12.40
C GLU A 235 -19.22 27.72 13.16
N HIS A 236 -18.72 28.97 13.09
CA HIS A 236 -19.30 30.11 13.78
C HIS A 236 -20.14 31.02 12.87
N ASP A 237 -20.13 30.80 11.54
CA ASP A 237 -20.82 31.60 10.53
C ASP A 237 -20.44 33.10 10.58
N GLU A 238 -19.14 33.36 10.80
CA GLU A 238 -18.57 34.70 10.97
C GLU A 238 -17.29 34.86 10.13
N TRP A 239 -16.99 36.10 9.69
CA TRP A 239 -15.71 36.41 9.04
C TRP A 239 -14.60 36.56 10.08
N ARG A 240 -13.46 35.91 9.79
CA ARG A 240 -12.27 35.86 10.64
C ARG A 240 -11.04 36.43 9.92
N THR A 241 -10.08 36.89 10.71
CA THR A 241 -8.82 37.46 10.24
C THR A 241 -7.67 37.19 11.21
N ASN A 242 -6.45 37.08 10.71
CA ASN A 242 -5.21 37.03 11.49
C ASN A 242 -4.46 38.38 11.52
N PHE A 243 -5.05 39.46 10.97
CA PHE A 243 -4.51 40.81 11.12
C PHE A 243 -4.56 41.28 12.59
N PRO A 244 -3.62 42.13 13.03
CA PRO A 244 -3.62 42.66 14.39
C PRO A 244 -4.93 43.42 14.70
N PRO A 245 -5.37 43.44 15.97
CA PRO A 245 -6.60 44.13 16.35
C PRO A 245 -6.40 45.66 16.28
N PRO A 246 -7.41 46.43 15.80
CA PRO A 246 -7.34 47.89 15.83
C PRO A 246 -7.33 48.44 17.26
N GLU A 247 -6.91 49.70 17.43
CA GLU A 247 -6.87 50.33 18.75
C GLU A 247 -8.28 50.40 19.37
N GLY A 248 -8.42 49.86 20.58
CA GLY A 248 -9.71 49.82 21.28
C GLY A 248 -10.69 48.76 20.76
N PHE A 249 -10.21 47.75 20.03
CA PHE A 249 -11.01 46.61 19.58
C PHE A 249 -11.73 45.93 20.76
N ALA A 250 -13.01 45.62 20.56
CA ALA A 250 -13.87 44.98 21.54
C ALA A 250 -14.59 43.72 21.01
N GLY A 251 -14.11 43.19 19.87
CA GLY A 251 -14.64 41.97 19.26
C GLY A 251 -14.08 40.70 19.87
N THR A 252 -14.44 39.56 19.28
CA THR A 252 -13.99 38.23 19.71
C THR A 252 -12.60 37.94 19.15
N GLU A 253 -11.70 37.48 20.02
CA GLU A 253 -10.34 37.07 19.68
C GLU A 253 -10.07 35.66 20.21
N GLU A 254 -9.39 34.85 19.43
CA GLU A 254 -8.86 33.54 19.82
C GLU A 254 -7.34 33.53 19.68
N GLY A 255 -6.67 33.18 20.78
CA GLY A 255 -5.21 33.27 20.88
C GLY A 255 -4.70 34.69 21.10
N ALA A 256 -3.38 34.85 21.04
CA ALA A 256 -2.71 36.14 21.10
C ALA A 256 -2.01 36.46 19.77
N PHE A 257 -2.05 37.72 19.34
CA PHE A 257 -1.38 38.13 18.11
C PHE A 257 0.12 37.77 18.15
N GLY A 258 0.58 37.05 17.12
CA GLY A 258 1.92 36.44 17.04
C GLY A 258 1.94 34.93 17.30
N GLU A 259 0.82 34.33 17.70
CA GLU A 259 0.64 32.87 17.70
C GLU A 259 0.18 32.39 16.31
N GLU A 260 0.65 31.21 15.89
CA GLU A 260 0.33 30.61 14.59
C GLU A 260 -1.20 30.44 14.38
N ALA A 261 -1.92 30.21 15.47
CA ALA A 261 -3.37 30.01 15.47
C ALA A 261 -4.16 31.28 15.89
N TYR A 262 -3.54 32.46 15.84
CA TYR A 262 -4.24 33.69 16.16
C TYR A 262 -5.32 34.01 15.13
N GLU A 263 -6.54 34.23 15.61
CA GLU A 263 -7.64 34.71 14.80
C GLU A 263 -8.57 35.61 15.60
N ARG A 264 -9.24 36.54 14.91
CA ARG A 264 -10.24 37.42 15.49
C ARG A 264 -11.37 37.70 14.51
N ALA A 265 -12.50 38.17 15.02
CA ALA A 265 -13.55 38.73 14.18
C ALA A 265 -13.08 40.04 13.48
N LEU A 266 -13.70 40.36 12.35
CA LEU A 266 -13.51 41.65 11.68
C LEU A 266 -14.14 42.77 12.53
N ALA A 267 -13.49 43.94 12.55
CA ALA A 267 -14.14 45.15 13.02
C ALA A 267 -15.23 45.58 12.02
N PRO A 268 -16.30 46.27 12.45
CA PRO A 268 -17.39 46.67 11.55
C PRO A 268 -16.90 47.44 10.31
N GLU A 269 -15.90 48.31 10.48
CA GLU A 269 -15.33 49.07 9.36
C GLU A 269 -14.50 48.20 8.41
N GLU A 270 -13.86 47.13 8.91
CA GLU A 270 -13.11 46.16 8.11
C GLU A 270 -14.06 45.27 7.31
N GLU A 271 -15.17 44.86 7.92
CA GLU A 271 -16.23 44.08 7.28
C GLU A 271 -16.89 44.87 6.14
N ASP A 272 -17.29 46.12 6.39
CA ASP A 272 -17.83 47.02 5.36
C ASP A 272 -16.86 47.19 4.17
N ALA A 273 -15.57 47.35 4.46
CA ALA A 273 -14.54 47.51 3.44
C ALA A 273 -14.33 46.22 2.63
N TRP A 274 -14.31 45.06 3.30
CA TRP A 274 -14.19 43.75 2.67
C TRP A 274 -15.38 43.46 1.77
N GLU A 275 -16.61 43.66 2.26
CA GLU A 275 -17.83 43.46 1.49
C GLU A 275 -17.88 44.36 0.26
N ALA A 276 -17.49 45.63 0.38
CA ALA A 276 -17.43 46.56 -0.74
C ALA A 276 -16.42 46.09 -1.81
N ALA A 277 -15.21 45.71 -1.40
CA ALA A 277 -14.17 45.21 -2.30
C ALA A 277 -14.59 43.90 -3.00
N TRP A 278 -15.20 42.99 -2.25
CA TRP A 278 -15.75 41.75 -2.79
C TRP A 278 -16.89 42.00 -3.79
N ALA A 279 -17.81 42.90 -3.45
CA ALA A 279 -18.92 43.27 -4.31
C ALA A 279 -18.43 43.87 -5.64
N GLU A 280 -17.39 44.71 -5.60
CA GLU A 280 -16.74 45.27 -6.79
C GLU A 280 -16.06 44.17 -7.63
N ALA A 281 -15.28 43.29 -7.00
CA ALA A 281 -14.58 42.19 -7.68
C ALA A 281 -15.55 41.21 -8.37
N VAL A 282 -16.69 40.92 -7.74
CA VAL A 282 -17.69 39.99 -8.27
C VAL A 282 -18.67 40.68 -9.24
N ALA A 283 -18.75 42.01 -9.28
CA ALA A 283 -19.69 42.74 -10.14
C ALA A 283 -19.59 42.37 -11.65
N PRO A 284 -18.40 42.27 -12.26
CA PRO A 284 -18.28 41.84 -13.66
C PRO A 284 -18.75 40.39 -13.88
N LEU A 285 -18.41 39.49 -12.96
CA LEU A 285 -18.84 38.09 -13.03
C LEU A 285 -20.36 37.99 -12.87
N ARG A 286 -20.95 38.78 -11.97
CA ARG A 286 -22.41 38.86 -11.78
C ARG A 286 -23.11 39.37 -13.04
N GLN A 287 -22.59 40.39 -13.70
CA GLN A 287 -23.14 40.93 -14.95
C GLN A 287 -23.05 39.92 -16.11
N ALA A 288 -21.89 39.28 -16.28
CA ALA A 288 -21.69 38.23 -17.29
C ALA A 288 -22.56 37.00 -17.01
N GLY A 289 -22.66 36.60 -15.74
CA GLY A 289 -23.49 35.49 -15.27
C GLY A 289 -24.97 35.72 -15.51
N GLU A 290 -25.50 36.92 -15.24
CA GLU A 290 -26.90 37.26 -15.53
C GLU A 290 -27.17 37.28 -17.03
N THR A 291 -26.22 37.74 -17.85
CA THR A 291 -26.31 37.66 -19.31
C THR A 291 -26.39 36.20 -19.78
N ALA A 292 -25.50 35.35 -19.29
CA ALA A 292 -25.48 33.91 -19.61
C ALA A 292 -26.76 33.20 -19.13
N ARG A 293 -27.24 33.52 -17.92
CA ARG A 293 -28.48 32.98 -17.35
C ARG A 293 -29.69 33.36 -18.21
N ARG A 294 -29.81 34.62 -18.62
CA ARG A 294 -30.90 35.09 -19.48
C ARG A 294 -30.91 34.39 -20.83
N ALA A 295 -29.74 34.22 -21.44
CA ALA A 295 -29.59 33.46 -22.68
C ALA A 295 -30.00 31.99 -22.51
N PHE A 296 -29.57 31.34 -21.41
CA PHE A 296 -29.88 29.94 -21.14
C PHE A 296 -31.38 29.69 -20.90
N PHE A 297 -32.04 30.57 -20.13
CA PHE A 297 -33.46 30.46 -19.79
C PHE A 297 -34.41 31.17 -20.76
N ALA A 298 -33.90 31.75 -21.86
CA ALA A 298 -34.66 32.54 -22.84
C ALA A 298 -35.52 33.66 -22.19
N LEU A 299 -34.96 34.34 -21.20
CA LEU A 299 -35.65 35.45 -20.51
C LEU A 299 -35.64 36.71 -21.40
N PRO A 300 -36.74 37.50 -21.42
CA PRO A 300 -36.78 38.73 -22.20
C PRO A 300 -35.80 39.79 -21.68
N ASP A 301 -35.31 40.63 -22.57
CA ASP A 301 -34.44 41.76 -22.22
C ASP A 301 -35.14 42.69 -21.22
N PRO A 302 -34.39 43.25 -20.24
CA PRO A 302 -35.00 44.13 -19.26
C PRO A 302 -35.57 45.36 -19.97
N ALA A 303 -36.86 45.61 -19.78
CA ALA A 303 -37.59 46.68 -20.46
C ALA A 303 -37.17 48.11 -20.05
N ASN A 304 -36.16 48.27 -19.19
CA ASN A 304 -35.62 49.55 -18.74
C ASN A 304 -34.18 49.36 -18.25
N ASP A 305 -33.21 49.73 -19.08
CA ASP A 305 -31.94 50.29 -18.63
C ASP A 305 -31.62 51.50 -19.52
N PRO A 306 -31.26 52.67 -18.97
CA PRO A 306 -30.89 53.84 -19.76
C PRO A 306 -29.54 53.58 -20.47
N ALA A 307 -29.47 53.96 -21.75
CA ALA A 307 -28.26 53.85 -22.56
C ALA A 307 -27.05 54.57 -21.90
N PRO A 308 -25.82 54.06 -22.02
CA PRO A 308 -24.64 54.71 -21.46
C PRO A 308 -24.40 56.05 -22.16
N GLU A 309 -24.49 57.15 -21.42
CA GLU A 309 -24.16 58.49 -21.91
C GLU A 309 -22.63 58.68 -22.00
N GLY A 310 -22.15 58.97 -23.22
CA GLY A 310 -21.05 59.91 -23.44
C GLY A 310 -19.61 59.41 -23.36
N MET A 311 -19.10 58.86 -24.47
CA MET A 311 -17.68 59.03 -24.83
C MET A 311 -17.59 60.07 -25.95
N GLU A 312 -17.47 61.36 -25.59
CA GLU A 312 -17.16 62.42 -26.54
C GLU A 312 -15.79 62.17 -27.17
N ALA A 313 -15.78 61.83 -28.46
CA ALA A 313 -14.59 61.88 -29.29
C ALA A 313 -14.21 63.35 -29.57
N ARG A 314 -13.34 63.91 -28.72
CA ARG A 314 -12.58 65.12 -29.07
C ARG A 314 -11.39 64.75 -29.96
N LYS A 315 -11.37 65.31 -31.18
CA LYS A 315 -10.21 65.87 -31.93
C LYS A 315 -10.62 66.03 -33.40
N SER A 316 -10.29 67.06 -34.16
CA SER A 316 -9.73 68.39 -33.95
C SER A 316 -9.83 69.05 -35.33
N ALA A 317 -10.30 70.30 -35.41
CA ALA A 317 -10.09 71.15 -36.58
C ALA A 317 -8.87 72.04 -36.33
N SER A 318 -7.87 72.00 -37.21
CA SER A 318 -6.96 73.12 -37.44
C SER A 318 -6.20 72.93 -38.76
N GLY A 319 -6.22 73.98 -39.59
CA GLY A 319 -5.13 74.37 -40.50
C GLY A 319 -4.91 73.54 -41.75
#